data_AF-A0A7C4YRK0-F1
#
_entry.id   AF-A0A7C4YRK0-F1
#
_cell.length_a   1.000
_cell.length_b   1.000
_cell.length_c   1.000
_cell.angle_alpha   90.00
_cell.angle_beta   90.00
_cell.angle_gamma   90.00
#
_symmetry.space_group_name_H-M   'P 1'
#
loop_
_entity.id
_entity.type
_entity.pdbx_description
1 polymer ?
#
loop_
_entity_poly.entity_id
_entity_poly.type
_entity_poly.pdbx_seq_one_letter_code
_entity_poly.pdbx_strand_id
1 'polypeptide(L)'
;MTAIPEITRVQELIYELKIEQVMSRPVITVTPDTRIDQLKEILRINRISGVPVVQDNRLVGIISIEDLIKALERGEMQATVGEKMSRQVITVSAQDSVVEAVKRFEEHGVGRLPVLDSNGQLVGILTSGDITRGLLHAIGLGYHQEEIRRYRASHIFEDISSDRTSLILCYHIPARELQKAGEASSKIKKALYRLGAQPGFARRVAIAAYEAEMNLIIHTLHGGDLIAEIHPDKVRLLAMDDGPGIPDIEQAMQPGFSTAPDWIRDLGFGAGMGLLNIKRCSDQMMLDSQVGVGTRLEVLFYLKEENVLGDRAPSTS
;
A
#
# COMPACT_ATOMS: atom_id res chain seq x y z
N MET A 1 -8.31 15.35 24.33
CA MET A 1 -7.51 15.10 23.10
C MET A 1 -6.96 13.69 23.19
N THR A 2 -7.50 12.77 22.40
CA THR A 2 -6.94 11.43 22.23
C THR A 2 -5.57 11.57 21.58
N ALA A 3 -4.52 11.00 22.18
CA ALA A 3 -3.18 11.03 21.61
C ALA A 3 -3.20 10.36 20.22
N ILE A 4 -2.66 11.04 19.21
CA ILE A 4 -2.51 10.46 17.87
C ILE A 4 -1.56 9.26 18.00
N PRO A 5 -1.96 8.06 17.55
CA PRO A 5 -1.15 6.87 17.73
C PRO A 5 0.20 7.02 17.02
N GLU A 6 1.28 6.68 17.72
CA GLU A 6 2.62 6.73 17.16
C GLU A 6 2.75 5.67 16.06
N ILE A 7 2.97 6.11 14.83
CA ILE A 7 3.14 5.21 13.69
C ILE A 7 4.50 4.54 13.80
N THR A 8 4.52 3.21 13.85
CA THR A 8 5.73 2.40 13.96
C THR A 8 6.48 2.29 12.62
N ARG A 9 7.76 1.88 12.64
CA ARG A 9 8.52 1.64 11.40
C ARG A 9 7.91 0.51 10.58
N VAL A 10 7.34 -0.50 11.24
CA VAL A 10 6.63 -1.59 10.57
C VAL A 10 5.45 -1.06 9.77
N GLN A 11 4.62 -0.21 10.40
CA GLN A 11 3.46 0.40 9.74
C GLN A 11 3.85 1.30 8.57
N GLU A 12 5.03 1.88 8.56
CA GLU A 12 5.53 2.63 7.40
C GLU A 12 6.02 1.70 6.28
N LEU A 13 6.84 0.70 6.62
CA LEU A 13 7.47 -0.19 5.64
C LEU A 13 6.45 -0.95 4.80
N ILE A 14 5.28 -1.29 5.36
CA ILE A 14 4.22 -1.95 4.59
C ILE A 14 3.69 -1.07 3.44
N TYR A 15 3.76 0.26 3.54
CA TYR A 15 3.37 1.17 2.45
C TYR A 15 4.48 1.36 1.42
N GLU A 16 5.75 1.23 1.83
CA GLU A 16 6.90 1.48 0.96
C GLU A 16 7.38 0.24 0.20
N LEU A 17 7.40 -0.92 0.85
CA LEU A 17 7.89 -2.15 0.26
C LEU A 17 6.95 -2.61 -0.84
N LYS A 18 7.52 -2.98 -1.97
CA LYS A 18 6.82 -3.61 -3.09
C LYS A 18 6.76 -5.12 -2.89
N ILE A 19 5.69 -5.74 -3.38
CA ILE A 19 5.46 -7.17 -3.25
C ILE A 19 6.61 -7.99 -3.85
N GLU A 20 7.17 -7.56 -4.98
CA GLU A 20 8.32 -8.24 -5.61
C GLU A 20 9.57 -8.35 -4.73
N GLN A 21 9.69 -7.46 -3.73
CA GLN A 21 10.82 -7.41 -2.80
C GLN A 21 10.67 -8.42 -1.66
N VAL A 22 9.45 -8.90 -1.41
CA VAL A 22 9.15 -9.81 -0.29
C VAL A 22 8.58 -11.15 -0.72
N MET A 23 8.04 -11.27 -1.93
CA MET A 23 7.45 -12.51 -2.45
C MET A 23 8.46 -13.66 -2.56
N SER A 24 7.94 -14.88 -2.49
CA SER A 24 8.73 -16.10 -2.72
C SER A 24 8.81 -16.48 -4.20
N ARG A 25 10.00 -16.89 -4.63
CA ARG A 25 10.34 -17.41 -5.97
C ARG A 25 11.48 -18.45 -5.87
N PRO A 26 11.51 -19.49 -6.72
CA PRO A 26 10.54 -19.85 -7.77
C PRO A 26 9.24 -20.43 -7.21
N VAL A 27 8.15 -20.32 -7.98
CA VAL A 27 6.81 -20.80 -7.58
C VAL A 27 6.63 -22.25 -8.03
N ILE A 28 6.17 -23.11 -7.12
CA ILE A 28 5.78 -24.48 -7.45
C ILE A 28 4.37 -24.45 -8.00
N THR A 29 4.18 -24.97 -9.21
CA THR A 29 2.91 -24.96 -9.94
C THR A 29 2.53 -26.36 -10.40
N VAL A 30 1.26 -26.53 -10.74
CA VAL A 30 0.72 -27.74 -11.38
C VAL A 30 -0.10 -27.36 -12.61
N THR A 31 -0.40 -28.32 -13.48
CA THR A 31 -1.28 -28.12 -14.64
C THR A 31 -2.70 -28.60 -14.35
N PRO A 32 -3.72 -28.15 -15.10
CA PRO A 32 -5.08 -28.69 -14.99
C PRO A 32 -5.15 -30.20 -15.14
N ASP A 33 -4.27 -30.80 -15.95
CA ASP A 33 -4.23 -32.25 -16.21
C ASP A 33 -3.55 -33.06 -15.10
N THR A 34 -2.90 -32.39 -14.14
CA THR A 34 -2.26 -33.06 -13.00
C THR A 34 -3.33 -33.81 -12.21
N ARG A 35 -3.06 -35.05 -11.78
CA ARG A 35 -4.03 -35.84 -11.01
C ARG A 35 -3.97 -35.51 -9.51
N ILE A 36 -5.07 -35.72 -8.79
CA ILE A 36 -5.15 -35.46 -7.35
C ILE A 36 -4.18 -36.32 -6.53
N ASP A 37 -3.96 -37.58 -6.92
CA ASP A 37 -2.95 -38.43 -6.26
C ASP A 37 -1.51 -37.93 -6.46
N GLN A 38 -1.19 -37.37 -7.63
CA GLN A 38 0.09 -36.71 -7.90
C GLN A 38 0.19 -35.39 -7.12
N LEU A 39 -0.88 -34.60 -7.07
CA LEU A 39 -0.94 -33.37 -6.28
C LEU A 39 -0.59 -33.63 -4.82
N LYS A 40 -1.13 -34.70 -4.21
CA LYS A 40 -0.80 -35.11 -2.84
C LYS A 40 0.71 -35.26 -2.63
N GLU A 41 1.40 -35.90 -3.56
CA GLU A 41 2.86 -36.08 -3.49
C GLU A 41 3.59 -34.74 -3.62
N ILE A 42 3.16 -33.87 -4.54
CA ILE A 42 3.72 -32.53 -4.74
C ILE A 42 3.56 -31.69 -3.46
N LEU A 43 2.38 -31.64 -2.87
CA LEU A 43 2.12 -30.89 -1.64
C LEU A 43 2.99 -31.42 -0.47
N ARG A 44 3.08 -32.75 -0.33
CA ARG A 44 3.86 -33.40 0.74
C ARG A 44 5.36 -33.15 0.62
N ILE A 45 5.94 -33.38 -0.57
CA ILE A 45 7.38 -33.24 -0.81
C ILE A 45 7.81 -31.79 -0.57
N ASN A 46 7.03 -30.84 -1.07
CA ASN A 46 7.38 -29.43 -1.00
C ASN A 46 6.92 -28.75 0.30
N ARG A 47 6.22 -29.47 1.18
CA ARG A 47 5.69 -28.97 2.46
C ARG A 47 4.84 -27.71 2.31
N ILE A 48 3.99 -27.71 1.29
CA ILE A 48 3.07 -26.62 0.97
C ILE A 48 1.63 -27.09 1.05
N SER A 49 0.74 -26.21 1.47
CA SER A 49 -0.70 -26.51 1.64
C SER A 49 -1.57 -26.10 0.45
N GLY A 50 -0.95 -25.77 -0.68
CA GLY A 50 -1.65 -25.35 -1.90
C GLY A 50 -0.71 -24.76 -2.94
N VAL A 51 -1.12 -24.80 -4.20
CA VAL A 51 -0.31 -24.45 -5.36
C VAL A 51 -1.15 -23.73 -6.41
N PRO A 52 -0.57 -22.75 -7.11
CA PRO A 52 -1.18 -22.19 -8.31
C PRO A 52 -1.25 -23.24 -9.43
N VAL A 53 -2.35 -23.21 -10.17
CA VAL A 53 -2.56 -24.02 -11.37
C VAL A 53 -2.29 -23.16 -12.59
N VAL A 54 -1.37 -23.60 -13.45
CA VAL A 54 -0.89 -22.84 -14.60
C VAL A 54 -1.09 -23.65 -15.88
N GLN A 55 -1.54 -22.98 -16.94
CA GLN A 55 -1.62 -23.50 -18.29
C GLN A 55 -1.05 -22.43 -19.24
N ASP A 56 -0.12 -22.82 -20.13
CA ASP A 56 0.54 -21.90 -21.07
C ASP A 56 1.12 -20.63 -20.40
N ASN A 57 1.81 -20.81 -19.26
CA ASN A 57 2.35 -19.74 -18.40
C ASN A 57 1.32 -18.75 -17.82
N ARG A 58 0.02 -19.04 -17.92
CA ARG A 58 -1.05 -18.25 -17.32
C ARG A 58 -1.64 -18.95 -16.12
N LEU A 59 -1.92 -18.17 -15.08
CA LEU A 59 -2.65 -18.63 -13.92
C LEU A 59 -4.11 -18.93 -14.31
N VAL A 60 -4.54 -20.19 -14.15
CA VAL A 60 -5.90 -20.64 -14.50
C VAL A 60 -6.70 -21.13 -13.29
N GLY A 61 -6.05 -21.27 -12.14
CA GLY A 61 -6.72 -21.64 -10.90
C GLY A 61 -5.77 -21.75 -9.72
N ILE A 62 -6.33 -22.12 -8.57
CA ILE A 62 -5.58 -22.48 -7.37
C ILE A 62 -6.17 -23.76 -6.79
N ILE A 63 -5.31 -24.62 -6.24
CA ILE A 63 -5.74 -25.84 -5.56
C ILE A 63 -5.01 -26.00 -4.23
N SER A 64 -5.73 -26.45 -3.22
CA SER A 64 -5.26 -26.50 -1.84
C SER A 64 -5.34 -27.90 -1.25
N ILE A 65 -4.79 -28.05 -0.04
CA ILE A 65 -4.93 -29.27 0.75
C ILE A 65 -6.40 -29.56 1.11
N GLU A 66 -7.24 -28.53 1.23
CA GLU A 66 -8.67 -28.69 1.51
C GLU A 66 -9.39 -29.35 0.34
N ASP A 67 -9.01 -29.01 -0.89
CA ASP A 67 -9.57 -29.63 -2.11
C ASP A 67 -9.13 -31.09 -2.24
N LEU A 68 -7.88 -31.37 -1.87
CA LEU A 68 -7.37 -32.75 -1.75
C LEU A 68 -8.14 -33.54 -0.70
N ILE A 69 -8.43 -32.98 0.47
CA ILE A 69 -9.23 -33.64 1.53
C ILE A 69 -10.64 -33.94 1.02
N LYS A 70 -11.32 -32.96 0.39
CA LYS A 70 -12.65 -33.16 -0.20
C LYS A 70 -12.65 -34.24 -1.28
N ALA A 71 -11.62 -34.29 -2.13
CA ALA A 71 -11.48 -35.32 -3.15
C ALA A 71 -11.25 -36.71 -2.54
N LEU A 72 -10.47 -36.79 -1.45
CA LEU A 72 -10.23 -38.04 -0.72
C LEU A 72 -11.53 -38.58 -0.09
N GLU A 73 -12.31 -37.74 0.57
CA GLU A 73 -13.60 -38.11 1.19
C GLU A 73 -14.61 -38.65 0.17
N ARG A 74 -14.53 -38.18 -1.08
CA ARG A 74 -15.40 -38.59 -2.18
C ARG A 74 -14.85 -39.75 -3.02
N GLY A 75 -13.64 -40.24 -2.71
CA GLY A 75 -12.98 -41.30 -3.49
C GLY A 75 -12.49 -40.86 -4.88
N GLU A 76 -12.30 -39.56 -5.10
CA GLU A 76 -12.00 -38.94 -6.40
C GLU A 76 -10.49 -38.73 -6.63
N MET A 77 -9.64 -39.60 -6.06
CA MET A 77 -8.17 -39.46 -6.14
C MET A 77 -7.61 -39.55 -7.57
N GLN A 78 -8.40 -40.07 -8.51
CA GLN A 78 -8.07 -40.20 -9.93
C GLN A 78 -8.51 -38.98 -10.77
N ALA A 79 -9.29 -38.06 -10.18
CA ALA A 79 -9.73 -36.84 -10.84
C ALA A 79 -8.55 -35.91 -11.17
N THR A 80 -8.80 -34.99 -12.09
CA THR A 80 -7.81 -33.97 -12.46
C THR A 80 -7.89 -32.74 -11.55
N VAL A 81 -6.79 -32.02 -11.43
CA VAL A 81 -6.71 -30.73 -10.73
C VAL A 81 -7.70 -29.73 -11.36
N GLY A 82 -7.84 -29.71 -12.68
CA GLY A 82 -8.75 -28.81 -13.40
C GLY A 82 -10.23 -28.98 -13.04
N GLU A 83 -10.62 -30.18 -12.60
CA GLU A 83 -11.99 -30.47 -12.12
C GLU A 83 -12.23 -29.98 -10.69
N LYS A 84 -11.18 -29.87 -9.87
CA LYS A 84 -11.27 -29.59 -8.43
C LYS A 84 -10.74 -28.21 -8.03
N MET A 85 -9.99 -27.55 -8.90
CA MET A 85 -9.40 -26.24 -8.63
C MET A 85 -10.45 -25.13 -8.54
N SER A 86 -10.14 -24.11 -7.75
CA SER A 86 -10.89 -22.85 -7.76
C SER A 86 -10.40 -21.95 -8.89
N ARG A 87 -11.32 -21.47 -9.74
CA ARG A 87 -11.02 -20.57 -10.87
C ARG A 87 -11.05 -19.10 -10.50
N GLN A 88 -11.77 -18.73 -9.44
CA GLN A 88 -11.75 -17.38 -8.89
C GLN A 88 -10.53 -17.24 -7.99
N VAL A 89 -9.44 -16.77 -8.56
CA VAL A 89 -8.16 -16.62 -7.84
C VAL A 89 -7.96 -15.17 -7.47
N ILE A 90 -7.81 -14.91 -6.17
CA ILE A 90 -7.42 -13.59 -5.67
C ILE A 90 -5.90 -13.44 -5.88
N THR A 91 -5.50 -12.38 -6.58
CA THR A 91 -4.11 -12.14 -6.97
C THR A 91 -3.68 -10.72 -6.62
N VAL A 92 -2.37 -10.48 -6.67
CA VAL A 92 -1.75 -9.17 -6.48
C VAL A 92 -0.70 -8.94 -7.56
N SER A 93 -0.41 -7.68 -7.87
CA SER A 93 0.68 -7.32 -8.78
C SER A 93 2.02 -7.31 -8.05
N ALA A 94 3.08 -7.70 -8.74
CA ALA A 94 4.45 -7.58 -8.25
C ALA A 94 4.83 -6.13 -7.86
N GLN A 95 4.17 -5.15 -8.49
CA GLN A 95 4.41 -3.71 -8.29
C GLN A 95 3.51 -3.08 -7.21
N ASP A 96 2.57 -3.83 -6.65
CA ASP A 96 1.76 -3.37 -5.53
C ASP A 96 2.62 -3.23 -4.27
N SER A 97 2.16 -2.42 -3.33
CA SER A 97 2.76 -2.31 -2.00
C SER A 97 2.36 -3.50 -1.12
N VAL A 98 3.14 -3.77 -0.08
CA VAL A 98 2.85 -4.83 0.88
C VAL A 98 1.53 -4.59 1.63
N VAL A 99 1.17 -3.33 1.91
CA VAL A 99 -0.10 -2.99 2.56
C VAL A 99 -1.30 -3.43 1.72
N GLU A 100 -1.17 -3.45 0.39
CA GLU A 100 -2.23 -3.95 -0.47
C GLU A 100 -2.45 -5.45 -0.29
N ALA A 101 -1.37 -6.22 -0.23
CA ALA A 101 -1.47 -7.65 0.09
C ALA A 101 -2.10 -7.91 1.46
N VAL A 102 -1.77 -7.09 2.47
CA VAL A 102 -2.39 -7.19 3.81
C VAL A 102 -3.89 -6.95 3.72
N LYS A 103 -4.33 -5.90 3.00
CA LYS A 103 -5.76 -5.64 2.74
C LYS A 103 -6.44 -6.85 2.08
N ARG A 104 -5.82 -7.45 1.05
CA ARG A 104 -6.37 -8.65 0.37
C ARG A 104 -6.52 -9.85 1.29
N PHE A 105 -5.53 -10.08 2.17
CA PHE A 105 -5.58 -11.16 3.14
C PHE A 105 -6.75 -10.98 4.12
N GLU A 106 -6.96 -9.76 4.61
CA GLU A 106 -8.05 -9.43 5.53
C GLU A 106 -9.44 -9.55 4.88
N GLU A 107 -9.59 -9.01 3.67
CA GLU A 107 -10.88 -8.98 2.95
C GLU A 107 -11.35 -10.37 2.52
N HIS A 108 -10.44 -11.19 1.99
CA HIS A 108 -10.80 -12.46 1.35
C HIS A 108 -10.54 -13.66 2.25
N GLY A 109 -9.90 -13.47 3.41
CA GLY A 109 -9.55 -14.56 4.34
C GLY A 109 -8.61 -15.61 3.73
N VAL A 110 -7.86 -15.25 2.69
CA VAL A 110 -6.95 -16.17 2.00
C VAL A 110 -5.60 -16.23 2.71
N GLY A 111 -4.92 -17.38 2.67
CA GLY A 111 -3.60 -17.54 3.28
C GLY A 111 -2.42 -17.28 2.33
N ARG A 112 -2.68 -17.13 1.04
CA ARG A 112 -1.66 -16.92 -0.01
C ARG A 112 -2.23 -16.15 -1.19
N LEU A 113 -1.39 -15.37 -1.84
CA LEU A 113 -1.73 -14.58 -3.02
C LEU A 113 -0.73 -14.91 -4.13
N PRO A 114 -1.16 -15.49 -5.26
CA PRO A 114 -0.36 -15.55 -6.47
C PRO A 114 -0.02 -14.13 -6.94
N VAL A 115 1.25 -13.91 -7.28
CA VAL A 115 1.76 -12.62 -7.72
C VAL A 115 1.94 -12.61 -9.23
N LEU A 116 1.31 -11.65 -9.89
CA LEU A 116 1.34 -11.49 -11.33
C LEU A 116 2.25 -10.32 -11.75
N ASP A 117 2.87 -10.42 -12.92
CA ASP A 117 3.51 -9.28 -13.58
C ASP A 117 2.50 -8.44 -14.39
N SER A 118 3.01 -7.39 -15.06
CA SER A 118 2.20 -6.53 -15.93
C SER A 118 1.61 -7.24 -17.15
N ASN A 119 2.11 -8.42 -17.51
CA ASN A 119 1.62 -9.23 -18.63
C ASN A 119 0.60 -10.28 -18.17
N GLY A 120 0.26 -10.32 -16.88
CA GLY A 120 -0.62 -11.32 -16.27
C GLY A 120 0.04 -12.69 -16.08
N GLN A 121 1.37 -12.77 -16.14
CA GLN A 121 2.12 -14.00 -15.90
C GLN A 121 2.40 -14.18 -14.41
N LEU A 122 2.34 -15.43 -13.95
CA LEU A 122 2.67 -15.77 -12.57
C LEU A 122 4.18 -15.66 -12.33
N VAL A 123 4.60 -14.73 -11.47
CA VAL A 123 6.01 -14.46 -11.15
C VAL A 123 6.41 -14.75 -9.71
N GLY A 124 5.43 -14.93 -8.83
CA GLY A 124 5.69 -15.18 -7.41
C GLY A 124 4.48 -15.71 -6.66
N ILE A 125 4.70 -16.03 -5.38
CA ILE A 125 3.64 -16.26 -4.41
C ILE A 125 3.96 -15.47 -3.15
N LEU A 126 2.93 -14.90 -2.54
CA LEU A 126 3.04 -14.12 -1.32
C LEU A 126 2.22 -14.75 -0.20
N THR A 127 2.81 -14.86 0.99
CA THR A 127 2.17 -15.29 2.24
C THR A 127 2.43 -14.28 3.35
N SER A 128 1.67 -14.32 4.45
CA SER A 128 1.95 -13.49 5.63
C SER A 128 3.35 -13.77 6.21
N GLY A 129 3.86 -15.00 6.06
CA GLY A 129 5.22 -15.36 6.46
C GLY A 129 6.30 -14.70 5.60
N ASP A 130 6.05 -14.55 4.30
CA ASP A 130 6.93 -13.80 3.38
C ASP A 130 6.99 -12.32 3.77
N ILE A 131 5.83 -11.70 4.02
CA ILE A 131 5.73 -10.31 4.49
C ILE A 131 6.52 -10.14 5.79
N THR A 132 6.34 -11.03 6.76
CA THR A 132 7.05 -10.97 8.05
C THR A 132 8.56 -11.02 7.86
N ARG A 133 9.07 -11.97 7.07
CA ARG A 133 10.51 -12.08 6.77
C ARG A 133 11.04 -10.85 6.03
N GLY A 134 10.30 -10.37 5.04
CA GLY A 134 10.66 -9.19 4.26
C GLY A 134 10.75 -7.93 5.13
N LEU A 135 9.79 -7.73 6.03
CA LEU A 135 9.80 -6.64 7.00
C LEU A 135 10.99 -6.74 7.96
N LEU A 136 11.26 -7.92 8.53
CA LEU A 136 12.42 -8.13 9.41
C LEU A 136 13.74 -7.80 8.70
N HIS A 137 13.89 -8.23 7.45
CA HIS A 137 15.05 -7.89 6.64
C HIS A 137 15.16 -6.37 6.38
N ALA A 138 14.05 -5.72 6.01
CA ALA A 138 14.02 -4.28 5.75
C ALA A 138 14.31 -3.43 7.01
N ILE A 139 13.85 -3.88 8.18
CA ILE A 139 14.17 -3.25 9.46
C ILE A 139 15.68 -3.34 9.74
N GLY A 140 16.29 -4.51 9.50
CA GLY A 140 17.72 -4.73 9.70
C GLY A 140 18.61 -3.84 8.83
N LEU A 141 18.17 -3.49 7.61
CA LEU A 141 18.92 -2.62 6.69
C LEU A 141 18.82 -1.12 7.02
N GLY A 142 17.86 -0.71 7.85
CA GLY A 142 17.55 0.70 8.15
C GLY A 142 18.50 1.39 9.13
N TYR A 143 19.33 0.64 9.87
CA TYR A 143 20.12 1.19 10.97
C TYR A 143 21.27 2.12 10.57
N HIS A 144 21.59 2.29 9.27
CA HIS A 144 22.80 3.05 8.87
C HIS A 144 22.58 4.26 7.94
N GLN A 145 21.40 4.45 7.33
CA GLN A 145 21.18 5.59 6.41
C GLN A 145 20.45 6.79 7.04
N GLU A 146 19.60 6.57 8.04
CA GLU A 146 18.77 7.63 8.62
C GLU A 146 19.55 8.57 9.56
N GLU A 147 20.62 8.09 10.24
CA GLU A 147 21.46 8.95 11.09
C GLU A 147 22.45 9.82 10.31
N ILE A 148 22.99 9.35 9.18
CA ILE A 148 24.03 10.09 8.43
C ILE A 148 23.44 11.31 7.70
N ARG A 149 22.16 11.30 7.33
CA ARG A 149 21.50 12.42 6.62
C ARG A 149 21.00 13.55 7.52
N ARG A 150 20.76 13.28 8.81
CA ARG A 150 20.40 14.33 9.80
C ARG A 150 21.42 15.46 9.86
N TYR A 151 22.68 15.19 9.49
CA TYR A 151 23.78 16.15 9.60
C TYR A 151 23.92 17.16 8.44
N ARG A 152 23.14 17.07 7.34
CA ARG A 152 23.49 17.81 6.11
C ARG A 152 22.42 18.66 5.43
N ALA A 153 21.23 18.89 6.00
CA ALA A 153 20.18 19.58 5.24
C ALA A 153 19.29 20.56 6.02
N SER A 154 19.78 21.20 7.10
CA SER A 154 19.02 22.24 7.82
C SER A 154 18.91 23.60 7.11
N HIS A 155 19.72 23.91 6.09
CA HIS A 155 19.86 25.32 5.65
C HIS A 155 18.83 25.84 4.63
N ILE A 156 17.84 25.06 4.17
CA ILE A 156 16.90 25.54 3.13
C ILE A 156 16.03 26.71 3.63
N PHE A 157 15.61 26.67 4.89
CA PHE A 157 14.78 27.73 5.47
C PHE A 157 15.60 28.81 6.20
N GLU A 158 16.82 28.49 6.63
CA GLU A 158 17.71 29.42 7.36
C GLU A 158 18.25 30.54 6.46
N ASP A 159 18.46 30.26 5.16
CA ASP A 159 19.05 31.22 4.21
C ASP A 159 18.03 32.14 3.51
N ILE A 160 16.72 31.98 3.79
CA ILE A 160 15.64 32.74 3.13
C ILE A 160 14.99 33.69 4.12
N SER A 161 15.31 34.99 4.03
CA SER A 161 14.63 36.03 4.83
C SER A 161 13.22 36.30 4.27
N SER A 162 12.19 35.74 4.90
CA SER A 162 10.78 35.99 4.60
C SER A 162 9.95 35.94 5.88
N ASP A 163 8.87 36.73 5.96
CA ASP A 163 7.92 36.68 7.08
C ASP A 163 7.24 35.29 7.18
N ARG A 164 7.14 34.58 6.06
CA ARG A 164 6.71 33.17 5.97
C ARG A 164 7.42 32.49 4.81
N THR A 165 8.13 31.39 5.09
CA THR A 165 8.71 30.53 4.06
C THR A 165 7.97 29.20 4.03
N SER A 166 7.65 28.71 2.83
CA SER A 166 7.12 27.36 2.64
C SER A 166 7.71 26.73 1.39
N LEU A 167 7.86 25.41 1.42
CA LEU A 167 8.20 24.60 0.25
C LEU A 167 6.91 23.96 -0.27
N ILE A 168 6.56 24.25 -1.53
CA ILE A 168 5.39 23.66 -2.18
C ILE A 168 5.87 22.62 -3.19
N LEU A 169 5.40 21.38 -3.02
CA LEU A 169 5.66 20.27 -3.92
C LEU A 169 4.35 19.86 -4.60
N CYS A 170 4.28 19.99 -5.92
CA CYS A 170 3.10 19.62 -6.70
C CYS A 170 3.37 18.35 -7.50
N TYR A 171 2.48 17.37 -7.39
CA TYR A 171 2.55 16.10 -8.11
C TYR A 171 1.26 15.87 -8.88
N HIS A 172 1.38 15.73 -10.20
CA HIS A 172 0.27 15.30 -11.04
C HIS A 172 0.14 13.78 -10.97
N ILE A 173 -1.04 13.29 -10.61
CA ILE A 173 -1.36 11.89 -10.39
C ILE A 173 -2.24 11.40 -11.54
N PRO A 174 -1.72 10.57 -12.45
CA PRO A 174 -2.49 10.10 -13.60
C PRO A 174 -3.58 9.11 -13.19
N ALA A 175 -4.72 9.17 -13.90
CA ALA A 175 -5.84 8.27 -13.70
C ALA A 175 -5.43 6.81 -14.00
N ARG A 176 -5.84 5.87 -13.13
CA ARG A 176 -5.75 4.41 -13.33
C ARG A 176 -4.34 3.82 -13.49
N GLU A 177 -3.29 4.59 -13.23
CA GLU A 177 -1.90 4.10 -13.28
C GLU A 177 -1.43 3.55 -11.91
N LEU A 178 -1.97 2.40 -11.50
CA LEU A 178 -1.64 1.75 -10.22
C LEU A 178 -0.13 1.45 -10.09
N GLN A 179 0.60 1.24 -11.19
CA GLN A 179 2.05 1.01 -11.14
C GLN A 179 2.84 2.20 -10.55
N LYS A 180 2.32 3.42 -10.66
CA LYS A 180 2.96 4.64 -10.12
C LYS A 180 2.61 4.90 -8.65
N ALA A 181 1.82 4.01 -8.05
CA ALA A 181 1.41 4.08 -6.66
C ALA A 181 2.59 4.24 -5.69
N GLY A 182 2.54 5.30 -4.89
CA GLY A 182 3.47 5.58 -3.80
C GLY A 182 4.68 6.42 -4.21
N GLU A 183 4.76 6.85 -5.46
CA GLU A 183 5.87 7.69 -5.93
C GLU A 183 5.84 9.08 -5.29
N ALA A 184 4.67 9.73 -5.27
CA ALA A 184 4.52 11.08 -4.75
C ALA A 184 4.75 11.08 -3.24
N SER A 185 4.09 10.18 -2.51
CA SER A 185 4.28 10.00 -1.06
C SER A 185 5.74 9.70 -0.68
N SER A 186 6.45 8.86 -1.44
CA SER A 186 7.89 8.60 -1.21
C SER A 186 8.75 9.85 -1.43
N LYS A 187 8.46 10.66 -2.46
CA LYS A 187 9.17 11.93 -2.74
C LYS A 187 8.92 12.95 -1.62
N ILE A 188 7.67 13.09 -1.16
CA ILE A 188 7.29 13.94 -0.02
C ILE A 188 8.04 13.53 1.25
N LYS A 189 8.04 12.24 1.58
CA LYS A 189 8.77 11.70 2.74
C LYS A 189 10.27 12.04 2.68
N LYS A 190 10.91 11.83 1.53
CA LYS A 190 12.33 12.17 1.33
C LYS A 190 12.58 13.67 1.50
N ALA A 191 11.66 14.52 1.05
CA ALA A 191 11.75 15.97 1.26
C ALA A 191 11.66 16.32 2.75
N LEU A 192 10.70 15.76 3.48
CA LEU A 192 10.55 15.99 4.92
C LEU A 192 11.81 15.59 5.69
N TYR A 193 12.40 14.42 5.38
CA TYR A 193 13.66 14.02 6.01
C TYR A 193 14.83 14.94 5.69
N ARG A 194 14.91 15.45 4.45
CA ARG A 194 15.91 16.46 4.08
C ARG A 194 15.70 17.75 4.87
N LEU A 195 14.47 18.12 5.18
CA LEU A 195 14.15 19.31 5.97
C LEU A 195 14.28 19.09 7.50
N GLY A 196 14.79 17.93 7.93
CA GLY A 196 15.03 17.64 9.35
C GLY A 196 13.84 17.08 10.11
N ALA A 197 12.76 16.68 9.42
CA ALA A 197 11.58 16.12 10.08
C ALA A 197 11.93 14.89 10.93
N GLN A 198 11.35 14.80 12.13
CA GLN A 198 11.46 13.59 12.95
C GLN A 198 10.81 12.39 12.25
N PRO A 199 11.36 11.16 12.40
CA PRO A 199 10.82 9.97 11.75
C PRO A 199 9.34 9.71 12.01
N GLY A 200 8.85 9.92 13.24
CA GLY A 200 7.42 9.74 13.55
C GLY A 200 6.52 10.70 12.76
N PHE A 201 6.96 11.94 12.59
CA PHE A 201 6.22 12.95 11.84
C PHE A 201 6.24 12.66 10.33
N ALA A 202 7.42 12.40 9.75
CA ALA A 202 7.56 12.08 8.33
C ALA A 202 6.73 10.84 7.94
N ARG A 203 6.68 9.82 8.81
CA ARG A 203 5.85 8.61 8.66
C ARG A 203 4.36 8.91 8.52
N ARG A 204 3.83 9.73 9.42
CA ARG A 204 2.41 10.13 9.42
C ARG A 204 2.02 10.82 8.13
N VAL A 205 2.82 11.80 7.69
CA VAL A 205 2.57 12.53 6.45
C VAL A 205 2.67 11.59 5.24
N ALA A 206 3.67 10.71 5.20
CA ALA A 206 3.87 9.78 4.10
C ALA A 206 2.69 8.80 3.91
N ILE A 207 2.16 8.25 5.00
CA ILE A 207 1.00 7.34 4.95
C ILE A 207 -0.25 8.07 4.46
N ALA A 208 -0.50 9.28 4.97
CA ALA A 208 -1.62 10.09 4.49
C ALA A 208 -1.51 10.41 2.99
N ALA A 209 -0.31 10.80 2.56
CA ALA A 209 -0.02 11.08 1.16
C ALA A 209 -0.23 9.85 0.28
N TYR A 210 0.15 8.65 0.73
CA TYR A 210 -0.06 7.41 -0.01
C TYR A 210 -1.55 7.11 -0.19
N GLU A 211 -2.35 7.18 0.87
CA GLU A 211 -3.79 6.90 0.79
C GLU A 211 -4.50 7.96 -0.06
N ALA A 212 -4.09 9.23 0.03
CA ALA A 212 -4.60 10.30 -0.84
C ALA A 212 -4.22 10.07 -2.32
N GLU A 213 -2.97 9.69 -2.59
CA GLU A 213 -2.46 9.32 -3.91
C GLU A 213 -3.26 8.16 -4.51
N MET A 214 -3.57 7.12 -3.71
CA MET A 214 -4.41 6.01 -4.16
C MET A 214 -5.82 6.46 -4.51
N ASN A 215 -6.45 7.28 -3.67
CA ASN A 215 -7.78 7.81 -3.95
C ASN A 215 -7.80 8.60 -5.27
N LEU A 216 -6.77 9.41 -5.53
CA LEU A 216 -6.63 10.13 -6.79
C LEU A 216 -6.54 9.16 -7.98
N ILE A 217 -5.62 8.19 -7.95
CA ILE A 217 -5.46 7.19 -9.05
C ILE A 217 -6.78 6.46 -9.34
N ILE A 218 -7.55 6.14 -8.31
CA ILE A 218 -8.78 5.36 -8.41
C ILE A 218 -9.96 6.21 -8.93
N HIS A 219 -10.12 7.43 -8.44
CA HIS A 219 -11.36 8.18 -8.62
C HIS A 219 -11.30 9.26 -9.71
N THR A 220 -10.11 9.79 -10.03
CA THR A 220 -9.99 10.83 -11.06
C THR A 220 -10.34 10.31 -12.45
N LEU A 221 -10.93 11.19 -13.27
CA LEU A 221 -11.26 10.88 -14.66
C LEU A 221 -10.09 11.21 -15.60
N HIS A 222 -9.43 12.36 -15.39
CA HIS A 222 -8.36 12.85 -16.29
C HIS A 222 -7.01 13.03 -15.59
N GLY A 223 -6.92 12.75 -14.30
CA GLY A 223 -5.73 12.99 -13.47
C GLY A 223 -6.04 14.01 -12.38
N GLY A 224 -5.44 13.81 -11.21
CA GLY A 224 -5.59 14.68 -10.04
C GLY A 224 -4.27 15.30 -9.63
N ASP A 225 -4.33 16.22 -8.68
CA ASP A 225 -3.14 16.86 -8.12
C ASP A 225 -3.00 16.55 -6.63
N LEU A 226 -1.79 16.13 -6.24
CA LEU A 226 -1.37 16.03 -4.85
C LEU A 226 -0.33 17.11 -4.57
N ILE A 227 -0.67 18.05 -3.70
CA ILE A 227 0.15 19.19 -3.32
C ILE A 227 0.55 19.03 -1.85
N ALA A 228 1.85 19.13 -1.58
CA ALA A 228 2.38 19.20 -0.21
C ALA A 228 2.97 20.59 0.04
N GLU A 229 2.33 21.37 0.91
CA GLU A 229 2.83 22.65 1.41
C GLU A 229 3.53 22.41 2.75
N ILE A 230 4.85 22.53 2.77
CA ILE A 230 5.69 22.28 3.94
C ILE A 230 6.11 23.63 4.53
N HIS A 231 5.57 23.94 5.70
CA HIS A 231 5.97 25.07 6.54
C HIS A 231 6.91 24.59 7.66
N PRO A 232 7.62 25.50 8.34
CA PRO A 232 8.44 25.16 9.51
C PRO A 232 7.63 24.49 10.64
N ASP A 233 6.39 24.95 10.85
CA ASP A 233 5.51 24.57 11.96
C ASP A 233 4.40 23.59 11.58
N LYS A 234 4.15 23.38 10.29
CA LYS A 234 3.09 22.49 9.80
C LYS A 234 3.36 21.94 8.40
N VAL A 235 2.70 20.84 8.06
CA VAL A 235 2.59 20.35 6.69
C VAL A 235 1.12 20.27 6.32
N ARG A 236 0.77 20.77 5.13
CA ARG A 236 -0.56 20.64 4.54
C ARG A 236 -0.46 19.78 3.29
N LEU A 237 -1.28 18.74 3.23
CA LEU A 237 -1.51 17.98 2.01
C LEU A 237 -2.86 18.41 1.42
N LEU A 238 -2.88 18.64 0.12
CA LEU A 238 -4.07 18.95 -0.65
C LEU A 238 -4.15 17.98 -1.83
N ALA A 239 -5.20 17.15 -1.85
CA ALA A 239 -5.50 16.27 -2.96
C ALA A 239 -6.77 16.74 -3.66
N MET A 240 -6.72 16.87 -4.98
CA MET A 240 -7.83 17.33 -5.80
C MET A 240 -8.01 16.42 -7.01
N ASP A 241 -9.25 15.99 -7.26
CA ASP A 241 -9.63 15.25 -8.46
C ASP A 241 -10.90 15.83 -9.10
N ASP A 242 -11.09 15.44 -10.36
CA ASP A 242 -12.26 15.70 -11.19
C ASP A 242 -13.17 14.45 -11.29
N GLY A 243 -13.10 13.59 -10.27
CA GLY A 243 -13.80 12.31 -10.21
C GLY A 243 -15.31 12.43 -10.02
N PRO A 244 -15.98 11.31 -9.73
CA PRO A 244 -17.44 11.27 -9.59
C PRO A 244 -17.97 12.05 -8.37
N GLY A 245 -17.11 12.43 -7.44
CA GLY A 245 -17.49 12.96 -6.13
C GLY A 245 -18.06 11.88 -5.20
N ILE A 246 -18.29 12.26 -3.94
CA ILE A 246 -18.78 11.42 -2.86
C ILE A 246 -20.18 11.93 -2.46
N PRO A 247 -21.26 11.16 -2.72
CA PRO A 247 -22.62 11.60 -2.42
C PRO A 247 -22.91 11.79 -0.93
N ASP A 248 -22.35 10.92 -0.09
CA ASP A 248 -22.50 10.95 1.36
C ASP A 248 -21.11 10.81 2.01
N ILE A 249 -20.59 11.95 2.47
CA ILE A 249 -19.29 12.03 3.13
C ILE A 249 -19.31 11.33 4.48
N GLU A 250 -20.41 11.40 5.24
CA GLU A 250 -20.49 10.76 6.55
C GLU A 250 -20.42 9.25 6.43
N GLN A 251 -21.11 8.70 5.42
CA GLN A 251 -21.06 7.27 5.10
C GLN A 251 -19.67 6.86 4.61
N ALA A 252 -19.02 7.68 3.77
CA ALA A 252 -17.66 7.40 3.27
C ALA A 252 -16.59 7.36 4.38
N MET A 253 -16.89 7.95 5.55
CA MET A 253 -16.01 7.92 6.72
C MET A 253 -16.27 6.74 7.66
N GLN A 254 -17.27 5.91 7.38
CA GLN A 254 -17.56 4.72 8.18
C GLN A 254 -16.58 3.57 7.87
N PRO A 255 -16.08 2.85 8.89
CA PRO A 255 -15.20 1.70 8.68
C PRO A 255 -15.82 0.66 7.73
N GLY A 256 -15.05 0.22 6.74
CA GLY A 256 -15.46 -0.80 5.78
C GLY A 256 -16.36 -0.30 4.63
N PHE A 257 -16.75 0.97 4.63
CA PHE A 257 -17.50 1.53 3.50
C PHE A 257 -16.57 1.92 2.36
N SER A 258 -16.84 1.41 1.16
CA SER A 258 -15.98 1.59 0.00
C SER A 258 -16.61 2.45 -1.08
N THR A 259 -15.92 3.54 -1.41
CA THR A 259 -16.22 4.38 -2.58
C THR A 259 -15.68 3.78 -3.88
N ALA A 260 -15.00 2.63 -3.83
CA ALA A 260 -14.32 2.03 -4.97
C ALA A 260 -15.27 1.75 -6.15
N PRO A 261 -14.91 2.17 -7.38
CA PRO A 261 -15.65 1.82 -8.60
C PRO A 261 -15.49 0.33 -8.94
N ASP A 262 -16.39 -0.20 -9.79
CA ASP A 262 -16.47 -1.63 -10.12
C ASP A 262 -15.15 -2.22 -10.60
N TRP A 263 -14.40 -1.50 -11.45
CA TRP A 263 -13.11 -1.97 -11.95
C TRP A 263 -12.03 -2.15 -10.86
N ILE A 264 -12.14 -1.44 -9.74
CA ILE A 264 -11.28 -1.62 -8.55
C ILE A 264 -11.77 -2.82 -7.73
N ARG A 265 -13.09 -2.97 -7.58
CA ARG A 265 -13.69 -4.12 -6.89
C ARG A 265 -13.41 -5.44 -7.61
N ASP A 266 -13.44 -5.44 -8.94
CA ASP A 266 -13.14 -6.61 -9.78
C ASP A 266 -11.67 -7.01 -9.71
N LEU A 267 -10.78 -6.04 -9.52
CA LEU A 267 -9.39 -6.30 -9.20
C LEU A 267 -9.20 -6.79 -7.76
N GLY A 268 -10.26 -6.79 -6.94
CA GLY A 268 -10.31 -7.17 -5.53
C GLY A 268 -9.79 -6.10 -4.58
N PHE A 269 -9.70 -4.85 -5.02
CA PHE A 269 -9.36 -3.69 -4.21
C PHE A 269 -10.63 -3.05 -3.63
N GLY A 270 -10.50 -2.31 -2.53
CA GLY A 270 -11.56 -1.43 -2.03
C GLY A 270 -12.04 -1.70 -0.61
N ALA A 271 -11.16 -2.00 0.35
CA ALA A 271 -11.49 -2.17 1.78
C ALA A 271 -12.25 -1.02 2.46
N GLY A 272 -12.37 0.15 1.83
CA GLY A 272 -12.97 1.32 2.47
C GLY A 272 -12.12 1.95 3.59
N MET A 273 -10.82 1.68 3.61
CA MET A 273 -9.93 2.10 4.71
C MET A 273 -9.15 3.39 4.45
N GLY A 274 -9.07 3.87 3.22
CA GLY A 274 -8.17 4.97 2.82
C GLY A 274 -8.43 6.27 3.59
N LEU A 275 -9.64 6.81 3.52
CA LEU A 275 -10.00 8.06 4.22
C LEU A 275 -9.88 7.93 5.75
N LEU A 276 -10.21 6.75 6.29
CA LEU A 276 -10.08 6.50 7.73
C LEU A 276 -8.62 6.46 8.17
N ASN A 277 -7.72 5.88 7.36
CA ASN A 277 -6.29 5.87 7.62
C ASN A 277 -5.72 7.30 7.60
N ILE A 278 -6.13 8.13 6.64
CA ILE A 278 -5.76 9.56 6.59
C ILE A 278 -6.22 10.29 7.84
N LYS A 279 -7.48 10.08 8.27
CA LYS A 279 -8.01 10.69 9.50
C LYS A 279 -7.25 10.25 10.75
N ARG A 280 -6.80 8.99 10.82
CA ARG A 280 -6.06 8.44 11.96
C ARG A 280 -4.65 9.01 12.09
N CYS A 281 -3.99 9.34 10.99
CA CYS A 281 -2.62 9.85 11.00
C CYS A 281 -2.52 11.38 11.01
N SER A 282 -3.60 12.11 10.75
CA SER A 282 -3.62 13.59 10.65
C SER A 282 -4.05 14.27 11.94
N ASP A 283 -3.69 15.56 12.07
CA ASP A 283 -4.17 16.41 13.16
C ASP A 283 -5.53 17.02 12.81
N GLN A 284 -5.72 17.42 11.55
CA GLN A 284 -7.00 17.86 11.00
C GLN A 284 -7.17 17.32 9.58
N MET A 285 -8.42 17.05 9.20
CA MET A 285 -8.81 16.61 7.88
C MET A 285 -10.12 17.28 7.49
N MET A 286 -10.16 17.83 6.28
CA MET A 286 -11.34 18.43 5.68
C MET A 286 -11.57 17.80 4.31
N LEU A 287 -12.78 17.33 4.07
CA LEU A 287 -13.18 16.70 2.82
C LEU A 287 -14.37 17.47 2.27
N ASP A 288 -14.22 18.02 1.08
CA ASP A 288 -15.28 18.67 0.32
C ASP A 288 -15.45 17.90 -0.99
N SER A 289 -16.69 17.57 -1.33
CA SER A 289 -16.98 16.72 -2.49
C SER A 289 -18.34 17.03 -3.06
N GLN A 290 -18.41 17.10 -4.39
CA GLN A 290 -19.66 17.33 -5.11
C GLN A 290 -19.81 16.30 -6.21
N VAL A 291 -20.97 15.64 -6.23
CA VAL A 291 -21.31 14.59 -7.20
C VAL A 291 -21.24 15.18 -8.62
N GLY A 292 -20.46 14.53 -9.48
CA GLY A 292 -20.23 14.93 -10.87
C GLY A 292 -19.24 16.08 -11.07
N VAL A 293 -18.61 16.59 -10.00
CA VAL A 293 -17.61 17.66 -10.08
C VAL A 293 -16.22 17.17 -9.63
N GLY A 294 -16.16 16.43 -8.52
CA GLY A 294 -14.91 15.91 -7.98
C GLY A 294 -14.80 16.07 -6.46
N THR A 295 -13.61 15.81 -5.95
CA THR A 295 -13.31 15.83 -4.51
C THR A 295 -12.09 16.67 -4.22
N ARG A 296 -12.14 17.41 -3.12
CA ARG A 296 -11.05 18.17 -2.52
C ARG A 296 -10.82 17.67 -1.10
N LEU A 297 -9.67 17.06 -0.88
CA LEU A 297 -9.22 16.58 0.43
C LEU A 297 -8.05 17.45 0.92
N GLU A 298 -8.24 18.07 2.07
CA GLU A 298 -7.20 18.83 2.78
C GLU A 298 -6.85 18.16 4.10
N VAL A 299 -5.56 17.99 4.36
CA VAL A 299 -5.04 17.28 5.53
C VAL A 299 -3.91 18.11 6.15
N LEU A 300 -4.00 18.37 7.45
CA LEU A 300 -3.02 19.17 8.19
C LEU A 300 -2.29 18.34 9.25
N PHE A 301 -0.99 18.59 9.35
CA PHE A 301 -0.08 18.02 10.33
C PHE A 301 0.66 19.14 11.03
N TYR A 302 0.60 19.21 12.36
CA TYR A 302 1.32 20.22 13.13
C TYR A 302 2.62 19.65 13.70
N LEU A 303 3.70 20.42 13.63
CA LEU A 303 4.94 20.14 14.35
C LEU A 303 4.84 20.76 15.75
N LYS A 304 5.34 20.04 16.75
CA LYS A 304 5.50 20.59 18.11
C LYS A 304 6.68 21.57 18.13
N GLU A 305 6.67 22.52 19.07
CA GLU A 305 7.69 23.59 19.18
C GLU A 305 9.14 23.07 19.16
N GLU A 306 9.42 21.90 19.75
CA GLU A 306 10.75 21.28 19.80
C GLU A 306 11.21 20.63 18.46
N ASN A 307 10.33 20.61 17.46
CA ASN A 307 10.48 19.81 16.23
C ASN A 307 10.34 20.62 14.94
N VAL A 308 10.36 21.95 15.02
CA VAL A 308 10.26 22.85 13.86
C VAL A 308 11.32 22.48 12.80
N LEU A 309 10.90 22.43 11.53
CA LEU A 309 11.80 22.11 10.43
C LEU A 309 12.79 23.25 10.22
N GLY A 310 14.08 22.92 10.15
CA GLY A 310 15.13 23.91 9.92
C GLY A 310 15.64 24.64 11.17
N ASP A 311 15.48 24.07 12.37
CA ASP A 311 16.05 24.67 13.59
C ASP A 311 16.96 23.70 14.37
N ARG A 312 18.26 24.02 14.40
CA ARG A 312 19.19 23.88 15.53
C ARG A 312 20.42 24.75 15.25
N ALA A 313 20.29 26.06 15.47
CA ALA A 313 21.49 26.81 15.87
C ALA A 313 21.94 26.23 17.23
N PRO A 314 23.21 25.81 17.41
CA PRO A 314 23.69 25.48 18.74
C PRO A 314 23.58 26.75 19.58
N SER A 315 22.93 26.65 20.74
CA SER A 315 22.97 27.68 21.76
C SER A 315 24.43 27.95 22.10
N THR A 316 24.99 29.05 21.58
CA THR A 316 26.30 29.53 22.00
C THR A 316 26.14 30.02 23.43
N SER A 317 26.69 29.22 24.33
CA SER A 317 27.02 29.54 25.73
C SER A 317 27.69 30.90 25.87
#